data_AF-A0A4R5VEL8-F1
#
_entry.id   AF-A0A4R5VEL8-F1
#
_cell.length_a   1.000
_cell.length_b   1.000
_cell.length_c   1.000
_cell.angle_alpha   90.00
_cell.angle_beta   90.00
_cell.angle_gamma   90.00
#
_symmetry.space_group_name_H-M   'P 1'
#
loop_
_entity.id
_entity.type
_entity.pdbx_description
1 polymer ?
#
loop_
_entity_poly.entity_id
_entity_poly.type
_entity_poly.pdbx_seq_one_letter_code
_entity_poly.pdbx_strand_id
1 'polypeptide(L)'
;MAKPTKITLFKDPKPRAETVMDKTTRAAREILDDEAETRLVKTARLRKARLEREASSPQDDRSADAAKKAPAKPRAKPAAKS
;
A
#
# COMPACT_ATOMS: atom_id res chain seq x y z
N MET A 1 31.90 37.95 33.24
CA MET A 1 30.90 37.79 32.16
C MET A 1 31.62 37.33 30.90
N ALA A 2 31.30 36.15 30.37
CA ALA A 2 31.95 35.62 29.16
C ALA A 2 31.35 36.26 27.89
N LYS A 3 32.21 36.64 26.93
CA LYS A 3 31.80 37.28 25.67
C LYS A 3 31.34 36.20 24.67
N PRO A 4 30.18 36.33 24.00
CA PRO A 4 29.73 35.36 23.02
C PRO A 4 30.66 35.34 21.79
N THR A 5 31.04 34.16 21.34
CA THR A 5 31.85 33.93 20.13
C THR A 5 30.96 33.55 18.95
N LYS A 6 31.46 33.68 17.71
CA LYS A 6 30.70 33.42 16.46
C LYS A 6 30.03 32.03 16.43
N ILE A 7 30.62 31.05 17.12
CA ILE A 7 30.10 29.69 17.29
C ILE A 7 28.96 29.56 18.30
N THR A 8 28.84 30.50 19.25
CA THR A 8 27.75 30.52 20.24
C THR A 8 26.63 31.49 19.88
N LEU A 9 26.80 32.27 18.81
CA LEU A 9 25.91 33.37 18.43
C LEU A 9 24.59 32.86 17.86
N PHE A 10 24.63 31.75 17.13
CA PHE A 10 23.46 31.06 16.60
C PHE A 10 23.46 29.65 17.16
N LYS A 11 22.51 29.36 18.05
CA LYS A 11 22.25 27.99 18.50
C LYS A 11 21.31 27.34 17.49
N ASP A 12 21.64 26.14 17.06
CA ASP A 12 20.71 25.36 16.24
C ASP A 12 19.40 25.18 17.02
N PRO A 13 18.24 25.41 16.36
CA PRO A 13 16.97 25.24 17.02
C PRO A 13 16.82 23.78 17.46
N LYS A 14 16.53 23.58 18.75
CA LYS A 14 16.26 22.24 19.29
C LYS A 14 15.10 21.62 18.51
N PRO A 15 15.17 20.33 18.12
CA PRO A 15 14.05 19.65 17.49
C PRO A 15 12.80 19.81 18.36
N ARG A 16 11.68 20.15 17.73
CA ARG A 16 10.40 20.33 18.43
C ARG A 16 9.96 18.99 19.01
N ALA A 17 9.40 19.04 20.22
CA ALA A 17 8.77 17.87 20.82
C ALA A 17 7.53 17.49 20.01
N GLU A 18 7.37 16.19 19.73
CA GLU A 18 6.21 15.67 19.02
C GLU A 18 4.92 15.94 19.80
N THR A 19 3.93 16.49 19.11
CA THR A 19 2.59 16.69 19.66
C THR A 19 1.84 15.36 19.72
N VAL A 20 0.72 15.33 20.46
CA VAL A 20 -0.16 14.14 20.48
C VAL A 20 -0.67 13.80 19.07
N MET A 21 -0.94 14.81 18.24
CA MET A 21 -1.35 14.64 16.85
C MET A 21 -0.26 14.04 15.97
N ASP A 22 1.00 14.39 16.21
CA ASP A 22 2.13 13.81 15.47
C ASP A 22 2.26 12.32 15.79
N LYS A 23 2.06 11.95 17.07
CA LYS A 23 2.08 10.56 17.52
C LYS A 23 0.97 9.74 16.88
N THR A 24 -0.25 10.25 16.84
CA THR A 24 -1.37 9.54 16.21
C THR A 24 -1.18 9.42 14.70
N THR A 25 -0.65 10.46 14.05
CA THR A 25 -0.32 10.43 12.62
C THR A 25 0.75 9.39 12.31
N ARG A 26 1.78 9.28 13.17
CA ARG A 26 2.81 8.26 13.06
C ARG A 26 2.24 6.86 13.19
N ALA A 27 1.44 6.61 14.24
CA ALA A 27 0.80 5.31 14.45
C ALA A 27 -0.11 4.91 13.28
N ALA A 28 -0.89 5.86 12.73
CA ALA A 28 -1.74 5.60 11.58
C ALA A 28 -0.94 5.21 10.33
N ARG A 29 0.23 5.84 10.10
CA ARG A 29 1.12 5.47 8.99
C ARG A 29 1.71 4.08 9.17
N GLU A 30 2.19 3.77 10.36
CA GLU A 30 2.76 2.46 10.70
C GLU A 30 1.76 1.33 10.43
N ILE A 31 0.51 1.50 10.86
CA ILE A 31 -0.57 0.53 10.59
C ILE A 31 -0.77 0.32 9.07
N LEU A 32 -0.80 1.41 8.30
CA LEU A 32 -1.02 1.33 6.86
C LEU A 32 0.16 0.66 6.14
N ASP A 33 1.38 0.94 6.59
CA ASP A 33 2.60 0.36 6.04
C ASP A 33 2.65 -1.15 6.32
N ASP A 34 2.36 -1.58 7.56
CA ASP A 34 2.28 -3.00 7.93
C ASP A 34 1.21 -3.74 7.09
N GLU A 35 0.04 -3.14 6.90
CA GLU A 35 -1.01 -3.68 6.03
C GLU A 35 -0.61 -3.70 4.55
N ALA A 36 0.20 -2.75 4.09
CA ALA A 36 0.74 -2.76 2.74
C ALA A 36 1.76 -3.89 2.58
N GLU A 37 2.69 -4.05 3.52
CA GLU A 37 3.71 -5.11 3.52
C GLU A 37 3.07 -6.50 3.48
N THR A 38 2.08 -6.76 4.33
CA THR A 38 1.36 -8.05 4.35
C THR A 38 0.69 -8.36 3.00
N ARG A 39 0.10 -7.35 2.34
CA ARG A 39 -0.47 -7.49 0.99
C ARG A 39 0.61 -7.75 -0.05
N LEU A 40 1.74 -7.04 0.01
CA LEU A 40 2.85 -7.23 -0.92
C LEU A 40 3.45 -8.64 -0.80
N VAL A 41 3.69 -9.13 0.41
CA VAL A 41 4.18 -10.50 0.65
C VAL A 41 3.22 -11.54 0.09
N LYS A 42 1.91 -11.39 0.36
CA LYS A 42 0.89 -12.32 -0.16
C LYS A 42 0.86 -12.32 -1.69
N THR A 43 0.88 -11.14 -2.31
CA THR A 43 0.85 -11.01 -3.78
C THR A 43 2.11 -11.56 -4.42
N ALA A 44 3.29 -11.30 -3.84
CA ALA A 44 4.55 -11.88 -4.29
C ALA A 44 4.53 -13.42 -4.23
N ARG A 45 4.03 -13.99 -3.12
CA ARG A 45 3.88 -15.45 -2.97
C ARG A 45 2.96 -16.05 -4.03
N LEU A 46 1.80 -15.44 -4.25
CA LEU A 46 0.82 -15.91 -5.24
C LEU A 46 1.35 -15.78 -6.67
N ARG A 47 2.07 -14.69 -6.96
CA ARG A 47 2.70 -14.47 -8.26
C ARG A 47 3.78 -15.52 -8.53
N LYS A 48 4.61 -15.83 -7.54
CA LYS A 48 5.61 -16.91 -7.64
C LYS A 48 4.95 -18.26 -7.92
N ALA A 49 3.95 -18.64 -7.14
CA ALA A 49 3.23 -19.89 -7.33
C ALA A 49 2.55 -19.98 -8.72
N ARG A 50 2.04 -18.85 -9.23
CA ARG A 50 1.49 -18.78 -10.60
C ARG A 50 2.56 -19.04 -11.66
N LEU A 51 3.73 -18.41 -11.54
CA LEU A 51 4.85 -18.61 -12.47
C LEU A 51 5.37 -20.06 -12.44
N GLU A 52 5.50 -20.65 -11.25
CA GLU A 52 5.89 -22.07 -11.12
C GLU A 52 4.89 -23.01 -11.79
N ARG A 53 3.59 -22.73 -11.63
CA ARG A 53 2.52 -23.50 -12.29
C ARG A 53 2.56 -23.33 -13.81
N GLU A 54 2.73 -22.11 -14.31
CA GLU A 54 2.83 -21.81 -15.75
C GLU A 54 4.07 -22.48 -16.37
N ALA A 55 5.19 -22.52 -15.65
CA ALA A 55 6.40 -23.23 -16.09
C ALA A 55 6.25 -24.76 -16.06
N SER A 56 5.42 -25.29 -15.16
CA SER A 56 5.21 -26.74 -14.99
C SER A 56 4.07 -27.29 -15.84
N SER A 57 3.16 -26.45 -16.34
CA SER A 57 2.15 -26.85 -17.32
C SER A 57 2.69 -26.63 -18.73
N PRO A 58 2.67 -27.63 -19.63
CA PRO A 58 2.78 -27.33 -21.05
C PRO A 58 1.68 -26.32 -21.38
N GLN A 59 2.02 -25.27 -22.12
CA GLN A 59 1.07 -24.23 -22.53
C GLN A 59 -0.05 -24.88 -23.34
N ASP A 60 -1.13 -25.30 -22.68
CA ASP A 60 -2.36 -25.59 -23.37
C ASP A 60 -2.96 -24.24 -23.75
N ASP A 61 -3.03 -23.99 -25.06
CA ASP A 61 -3.70 -22.90 -25.77
C ASP A 61 -5.20 -22.76 -25.43
N ARG A 62 -5.54 -22.62 -24.14
CA ARG A 62 -6.92 -22.51 -23.63
C ARG A 62 -7.37 -21.07 -23.43
N SER A 63 -6.59 -20.09 -23.88
CA SER A 63 -6.94 -18.67 -23.85
C SER A 63 -8.00 -18.26 -24.89
N ALA A 64 -8.38 -19.14 -25.82
CA ALA A 64 -9.48 -18.86 -26.76
C ALA A 64 -10.88 -19.25 -26.24
N ASP A 65 -10.99 -20.20 -25.29
CA ASP A 65 -12.31 -20.76 -24.91
C ASP A 65 -12.87 -20.23 -23.57
N ALA A 66 -12.02 -19.73 -22.67
CA ALA A 66 -12.47 -19.18 -21.38
C ALA A 66 -13.20 -17.82 -21.50
N ALA A 67 -13.03 -17.11 -22.63
CA ALA A 67 -13.73 -15.85 -22.89
C ALA A 67 -15.24 -16.03 -23.20
N LYS A 68 -15.72 -17.26 -23.44
CA LYS A 68 -17.13 -17.53 -23.80
C LYS A 68 -18.06 -17.85 -22.63
N LYS A 69 -17.59 -17.88 -21.38
CA LYS A 69 -18.46 -18.14 -20.21
C LYS A 69 -18.33 -17.09 -19.12
N ALA A 70 -18.68 -15.85 -19.45
CA ALA A 70 -19.15 -14.89 -18.45
C ALA A 70 -20.69 -14.79 -18.54
N PRO A 71 -21.47 -15.19 -17.53
CA PRO A 71 -22.86 -14.77 -17.47
C PRO A 71 -22.91 -13.27 -17.16
N ALA A 72 -23.30 -12.47 -18.14
CA ALA A 72 -23.58 -11.05 -17.95
C ALA A 72 -24.75 -10.90 -16.97
N LYS A 73 -24.48 -10.40 -15.76
CA LYS A 73 -25.55 -9.87 -14.90
C LYS A 73 -25.75 -8.38 -15.24
N PRO A 74 -26.92 -7.95 -15.71
CA PRO A 74 -27.20 -6.53 -15.83
C PRO A 74 -27.32 -5.95 -14.41
N ARG A 75 -26.49 -4.97 -14.08
CA ARG A 75 -26.67 -4.15 -12.87
C ARG A 75 -27.92 -3.30 -13.07
N ALA A 76 -29.04 -3.72 -12.48
CA ALA A 76 -30.23 -2.87 -12.38
C ALA A 76 -29.88 -1.63 -11.54
N LYS A 77 -29.98 -0.44 -12.15
CA LYS A 77 -30.00 0.82 -11.40
C LYS A 77 -31.37 0.92 -10.72
N PRO A 78 -31.49 1.11 -9.40
CA PRO A 78 -32.77 1.50 -8.83
C PRO A 78 -33.05 2.94 -9.25
N ALA A 79 -34.07 3.13 -10.08
CA ALA A 79 -34.64 4.44 -10.35
C ALA A 79 -35.24 4.98 -9.03
N ALA A 80 -34.73 6.11 -8.57
CA ALA A 80 -35.34 6.88 -7.49
C ALA A 80 -36.77 7.27 -7.92
N LYS A 81 -37.77 6.84 -7.14
CA LYS A 81 -39.15 7.27 -7.30
C LYS A 81 -39.40 8.50 -6.42
N SER A 82 -39.91 9.55 -7.07
CA SER A 82 -40.90 10.55 -6.62
C SER A 82 -40.75 11.09 -5.21
#